data_AF-A0A7S0J9B6-F1
#
_entry.id   AF-A0A7S0J9B6-F1
#
_cell.length_a   1.000
_cell.length_b   1.000
_cell.length_c   1.000
_cell.angle_alpha   90.00
_cell.angle_beta   90.00
_cell.angle_gamma   90.00
#
_symmetry.space_group_name_H-M   'P 1'
#
loop_
_entity.id
_entity.type
_entity.pdbx_description
1 polymer ?
#
loop_
_entity_poly.entity_id
_entity_poly.type
_entity_poly.pdbx_seq_one_letter_code
_entity_poly.pdbx_strand_id
1 'polypeptide(L)'
;ILLLWRSRPLALASASLCPPPAHPIHQTTLSAMTKLETILMGSAVFLLTGFLATFLSFMSPAMNKDRGLTNLLICTATVCCWLLWLITFMMQMNPLIAPKME
;
A
#
# COMPACT_ATOMS: atom_id res chain seq x y z
N ILE A 1 3.87 13.59 -4.70
CA ILE A 1 3.56 12.20 -4.27
C ILE A 1 4.13 11.89 -2.88
N LEU A 2 5.43 12.10 -2.62
CA LEU A 2 6.03 11.90 -1.27
C LEU A 2 5.54 12.91 -0.20
N LEU A 3 5.04 14.08 -0.60
CA LEU A 3 4.55 15.11 0.33
C LEU A 3 3.05 15.00 0.64
N LEU A 4 2.28 14.21 -0.11
CA LEU A 4 0.84 14.00 0.15
C LEU A 4 0.60 12.91 1.20
N TRP A 5 1.61 12.07 1.49
CA TRP A 5 1.55 11.03 2.51
C TRP A 5 1.88 11.55 3.93
N ARG A 6 2.66 12.64 4.02
CA ARG A 6 3.03 13.31 5.30
C ARG A 6 1.86 14.06 5.95
N SER A 7 0.83 14.39 5.17
CA SER A 7 -0.26 15.29 5.56
C SER A 7 -1.59 14.57 5.78
N ARG A 8 -1.60 13.45 6.53
CA ARG A 8 -2.77 13.13 7.35
C ARG A 8 -2.57 13.77 8.73
N PRO A 9 -3.02 15.03 8.95
CA PRO A 9 -3.04 15.66 10.27
C PRO A 9 -4.16 15.04 11.10
N LEU A 10 -3.97 13.81 11.59
CA LEU A 10 -4.94 13.11 12.45
C LEU A 10 -4.28 12.06 13.36
N ALA A 11 -2.96 12.10 13.53
CA ALA A 11 -2.23 11.19 14.42
C ALA A 11 -1.70 11.86 15.70
N LEU A 12 -2.06 13.12 15.95
CA LEU A 12 -1.77 13.83 17.22
C LEU A 12 -2.96 13.81 18.20
N ALA A 13 -4.13 13.28 17.80
CA ALA A 13 -5.33 13.25 18.64
C ALA A 13 -5.54 11.93 19.41
N SER A 14 -4.77 10.87 19.13
CA SER A 14 -4.95 9.55 19.75
C SER A 14 -4.03 9.27 20.95
N ALA A 15 -3.25 10.26 21.40
CA ALA A 15 -2.32 10.10 22.52
C ALA A 15 -2.96 10.19 23.93
N SER A 16 -4.30 10.26 24.09
CA SER A 16 -4.87 10.55 25.42
C SER A 16 -6.15 9.84 25.86
N LEU A 17 -6.66 8.82 25.18
CA LEU A 17 -7.80 8.06 25.71
C LEU A 17 -7.54 6.56 25.55
N CYS A 18 -7.04 5.95 26.62
CA CYS A 18 -7.28 4.53 26.86
C CYS A 18 -8.81 4.34 26.82
N PRO A 19 -9.37 3.65 25.81
CA PRO A 19 -10.80 3.44 25.77
C PRO A 19 -11.20 2.56 26.98
N PRO A 20 -12.39 2.77 27.57
CA PRO A 20 -12.92 1.85 28.58
C PRO A 20 -12.98 0.43 28.00
N PRO A 21 -12.98 -0.63 28.83
CA PRO A 21 -13.04 -2.01 28.37
C PRO A 21 -14.36 -2.27 27.64
N ALA A 22 -14.38 -2.01 26.34
CA ALA A 22 -15.49 -2.33 25.45
C ALA A 22 -15.42 -3.83 25.12
N HIS A 23 -16.60 -4.46 25.05
CA HIS A 23 -16.77 -5.85 24.64
C HIS A 23 -15.82 -6.23 23.47
N PRO A 24 -15.16 -7.40 23.52
CA PRO A 24 -14.12 -7.82 22.56
C PRO A 24 -14.56 -7.84 21.08
N ILE A 25 -15.87 -7.78 20.82
CA ILE A 25 -16.47 -7.85 19.49
C ILE A 25 -16.24 -6.56 18.68
N HIS A 26 -16.23 -5.38 19.31
CA HIS A 26 -16.17 -4.09 18.60
C HIS A 26 -14.74 -3.67 18.20
N GLN A 27 -13.71 -4.05 18.97
CA GLN A 27 -12.31 -3.75 18.62
C GLN A 27 -11.78 -4.64 17.47
N THR A 28 -12.27 -5.87 17.39
CA THR A 28 -11.87 -6.82 16.33
C THR A 28 -12.39 -6.38 14.97
N THR A 29 -13.60 -5.84 14.90
CA THR A 29 -14.22 -5.34 13.66
C THR A 29 -13.55 -4.07 13.17
N LEU A 30 -13.26 -3.11 14.04
CA LEU A 30 -12.61 -1.85 13.65
C LEU A 30 -11.17 -2.04 13.16
N SER A 31 -10.40 -2.92 13.83
CA SER A 31 -9.02 -3.22 13.42
C SER A 31 -8.93 -4.08 12.15
N ALA A 32 -9.91 -4.95 11.89
CA ALA A 32 -10.00 -5.67 10.62
C ALA A 32 -10.35 -4.72 9.45
N MET A 33 -11.24 -3.76 9.68
CA MET A 33 -11.64 -2.77 8.68
C MET A 33 -10.46 -1.88 8.26
N THR A 34 -9.63 -1.40 9.19
CA THR A 34 -8.48 -0.55 8.85
C THR A 34 -7.36 -1.29 8.09
N LYS A 35 -7.17 -2.58 8.37
CA LYS A 35 -6.23 -3.45 7.63
C LYS A 35 -6.67 -3.60 6.18
N LEU A 36 -7.96 -3.89 5.97
CA LEU A 36 -8.52 -4.06 4.62
C LEU A 36 -8.44 -2.76 3.81
N GLU A 37 -8.80 -1.63 4.40
CA GLU A 37 -8.69 -0.30 3.78
C GLU A 37 -7.27 -0.02 3.28
N THR A 38 -6.26 -0.39 4.07
CA THR A 38 -4.85 -0.19 3.71
C THR A 38 -4.42 -1.08 2.55
N ILE A 39 -4.84 -2.35 2.55
CA ILE A 39 -4.60 -3.29 1.46
C ILE A 39 -5.22 -2.79 0.15
N LEU A 40 -6.47 -2.32 0.23
CA LEU A 40 -7.21 -1.83 -0.93
C LEU A 40 -6.55 -0.56 -1.50
N MET A 41 -6.21 0.39 -0.63
CA MET A 41 -5.56 1.64 -1.04
C MET A 41 -4.18 1.38 -1.67
N GLY A 42 -3.35 0.54 -1.06
CA GLY A 42 -2.02 0.22 -1.60
C GLY A 42 -2.10 -0.48 -2.95
N SER A 43 -2.96 -1.50 -3.07
CA SER A 43 -3.18 -2.21 -4.33
C SER A 43 -3.69 -1.29 -5.43
N ALA A 44 -4.62 -0.39 -5.11
CA ALA A 44 -5.12 0.61 -6.07
C ALA A 44 -4.00 1.52 -6.59
N VAL A 45 -3.09 1.99 -5.73
CA VAL A 45 -1.98 2.86 -6.14
C VAL A 45 -1.04 2.16 -7.13
N PHE A 46 -0.66 0.91 -6.85
CA PHE A 46 0.22 0.15 -7.76
C PHE A 46 -0.46 -0.15 -9.10
N LEU A 47 -1.74 -0.54 -9.08
CA LEU A 47 -2.50 -0.80 -10.30
C LEU A 47 -2.69 0.46 -11.15
N LEU A 48 -3.04 1.60 -10.54
CA LEU A 48 -3.19 2.87 -11.25
C LEU A 48 -1.86 3.33 -11.85
N THR A 49 -0.75 3.18 -11.12
CA THR A 49 0.58 3.55 -11.60
C THR A 49 1.02 2.67 -12.76
N GLY A 50 0.82 1.35 -12.67
CA GLY A 50 1.15 0.42 -13.76
C GLY A 50 0.28 0.63 -14.99
N PHE A 51 -1.01 0.91 -14.80
CA PHE A 51 -1.92 1.25 -15.89
C PHE A 51 -1.49 2.54 -16.59
N LEU A 52 -1.17 3.59 -15.81
CA LEU A 52 -0.69 4.86 -16.36
C LEU A 52 0.64 4.70 -17.09
N ALA A 53 1.58 3.93 -16.56
CA ALA A 53 2.86 3.64 -17.20
C ALA A 53 2.67 2.91 -18.55
N THR A 54 1.76 1.95 -18.60
CA THR A 54 1.40 1.24 -19.84
C THR A 54 0.77 2.20 -20.85
N PHE A 55 -0.18 3.03 -20.42
CA PHE A 55 -0.84 4.01 -21.27
C PHE A 55 0.14 5.04 -21.87
N LEU A 56 1.05 5.56 -21.05
CA LEU A 56 2.12 6.45 -21.50
C LEU A 56 3.07 5.76 -22.49
N SER A 57 3.35 4.46 -22.29
CA SER A 57 4.16 3.69 -23.24
C SER A 57 3.47 3.53 -24.60
N PHE A 58 2.14 3.50 -24.65
CA PHE A 58 1.40 3.47 -25.92
C PHE A 58 1.45 4.81 -26.66
N MET A 59 1.36 5.93 -25.93
CA MET A 59 1.39 7.27 -26.50
C MET A 59 2.79 7.72 -26.95
N SER A 60 3.86 7.16 -26.37
CA SER A 60 5.23 7.57 -26.68
C SER A 60 5.72 7.01 -28.02
N PRO A 61 6.04 7.87 -29.02
CA PRO A 61 6.62 7.41 -30.29
C PRO A 61 8.08 6.95 -30.14
N ALA A 62 8.77 7.34 -29.05
CA ALA A 62 10.16 6.98 -28.79
C ALA A 62 10.34 5.49 -28.45
N MET A 63 9.30 4.83 -27.96
CA MET A 63 9.33 3.43 -27.47
C MET A 63 8.81 2.44 -28.51
N ASN A 64 8.78 2.84 -29.80
CA ASN A 64 8.13 2.08 -30.87
C ASN A 64 8.94 0.85 -31.35
N LYS A 65 10.25 0.83 -31.10
CA LYS A 65 11.17 -0.23 -31.57
C LYS A 65 10.69 -1.63 -31.16
N ASP A 66 10.36 -1.82 -29.89
CA ASP A 66 10.01 -3.12 -29.29
C ASP A 66 8.87 -2.99 -28.26
N ARG A 67 7.71 -2.47 -28.69
CA ARG A 67 6.56 -2.15 -27.81
C ARG A 67 6.09 -3.33 -26.95
N GLY A 68 6.13 -4.54 -27.50
CA GLY A 68 5.72 -5.76 -26.77
C GLY A 68 6.61 -6.05 -25.57
N LEU A 69 7.93 -5.95 -25.76
CA LEU A 69 8.89 -6.16 -24.68
C LEU A 69 8.79 -5.06 -23.63
N THR A 70 8.67 -3.80 -24.05
CA THR A 70 8.50 -2.66 -23.13
C THR A 70 7.26 -2.81 -22.25
N ASN A 71 6.10 -3.13 -22.83
CA ASN A 71 4.87 -3.34 -22.07
C ASN A 71 4.96 -4.55 -21.13
N LEU A 72 5.62 -5.63 -21.57
CA LEU A 72 5.88 -6.79 -20.72
C LEU A 72 6.73 -6.40 -19.49
N LEU A 73 7.82 -5.66 -19.70
CA LEU A 73 8.70 -5.19 -18.61
C LEU A 73 7.96 -4.27 -17.64
N ILE A 74 7.14 -3.34 -18.12
CA ILE A 74 6.32 -2.45 -17.29
C ILE A 74 5.32 -3.27 -16.46
N CYS A 75 4.65 -4.24 -17.07
CA CYS A 75 3.68 -5.11 -16.39
C CYS A 75 4.36 -5.97 -15.32
N THR A 76 5.43 -6.68 -15.67
CA THR A 76 6.19 -7.52 -14.73
C THR A 76 6.77 -6.70 -13.57
N ALA A 77 7.34 -5.52 -13.84
CA ALA A 77 7.85 -4.64 -12.80
C ALA A 77 6.74 -4.18 -11.84
N THR A 78 5.57 -3.78 -12.38
CA THR A 78 4.41 -3.38 -11.58
C THR A 78 3.96 -4.51 -10.67
N VAL A 79 3.81 -5.73 -11.20
CA VAL A 79 3.41 -6.92 -10.43
C VAL A 79 4.45 -7.26 -9.36
N CYS A 80 5.74 -7.20 -9.69
CA CYS A 80 6.81 -7.47 -8.74
C CYS A 80 6.82 -6.46 -7.58
N CYS A 81 6.72 -5.17 -7.89
CA CYS A 81 6.65 -4.12 -6.87
C CYS A 81 5.40 -4.25 -5.98
N TRP A 82 4.25 -4.62 -6.57
CA TRP A 82 3.02 -4.87 -5.82
C TRP A 82 3.17 -6.08 -4.88
N LEU A 83 3.74 -7.19 -5.36
CA LEU A 83 3.99 -8.38 -4.55
C LEU A 83 4.96 -8.11 -3.39
N LEU A 84 6.07 -7.41 -3.67
CA LEU A 84 7.05 -7.05 -2.63
C LEU A 84 6.41 -6.21 -1.53
N TRP A 85 5.62 -5.20 -1.91
CA TRP A 85 4.87 -4.40 -0.95
C TRP A 85 3.89 -5.26 -0.15
N LEU A 86 3.10 -6.11 -0.81
CA LEU A 86 2.09 -6.95 -0.18
C LEU A 86 2.71 -7.92 0.84
N ILE A 87 3.83 -8.57 0.49
CA ILE A 87 4.53 -9.48 1.40
C ILE A 87 5.01 -8.72 2.65
N THR A 88 5.70 -7.59 2.48
CA THR A 88 6.20 -6.81 3.62
C THR A 88 5.08 -6.26 4.51
N PHE A 89 3.93 -5.93 3.93
CA PHE A 89 2.74 -5.54 4.68
C PHE A 89 2.17 -6.70 5.50
N MET A 90 2.00 -7.87 4.88
CA MET A 90 1.47 -9.07 5.54
C MET A 90 2.36 -9.51 6.73
N MET A 91 3.68 -9.42 6.58
CA MET A 91 4.64 -9.77 7.63
C MET A 91 4.48 -8.91 8.90
N GLN A 92 3.98 -7.69 8.77
CA GLN A 92 3.82 -6.76 9.90
C GLN A 92 2.45 -6.85 10.59
N MET A 93 1.48 -7.58 10.02
CA MET A 93 0.11 -7.60 10.56
C MET A 93 -0.03 -8.36 11.89
N ASN A 94 0.88 -9.31 12.16
CA ASN A 94 0.98 -10.06 13.40
C ASN A 94 2.46 -10.17 13.80
N PRO A 95 3.05 -9.11 14.38
CA PRO A 95 4.45 -9.13 14.78
C PRO A 95 4.63 -10.07 16.00
N LEU A 96 5.45 -11.11 15.84
CA LEU A 96 5.80 -12.01 16.95
C LEU A 96 6.93 -11.46 17.84
N ILE A 97 7.65 -10.45 17.36
CA ILE A 97 8.82 -9.87 18.04
C ILE A 97 8.58 -8.37 18.17
N ALA A 98 8.53 -7.90 19.41
CA ALA A 98 8.54 -6.47 19.70
C ALA A 98 9.99 -5.96 19.68
N PRO A 99 10.24 -4.73 19.19
CA PRO A 99 11.56 -4.12 19.29
C PRO A 99 11.92 -3.92 20.76
N LYS A 100 13.10 -4.40 21.16
CA LYS A 100 13.63 -4.19 22.50
C LYS A 100 14.41 -2.88 22.49
N MET A 101 13.85 -1.88 23.17
CA MET A 101 14.54 -0.62 23.41
C MET A 101 15.48 -0.86 24.58
N GLU A 102 16.78 -0.69 24.35
CA GLU A 102 17.79 -0.56 25.38
C GLU A 102 17.83 0.87 25.96
#